data_AF-A0A317HVG5-F1
#
_entry.id   AF-A0A317HVG5-F1
#
_cell.length_a   1.000
_cell.length_b   1.000
_cell.length_c   1.000
_cell.angle_alpha   90.00
_cell.angle_beta   90.00
_cell.angle_gamma   90.00
#
_symmetry.space_group_name_H-M   'P 1'
#
loop_
_entity.id
_entity.type
_entity.pdbx_description
1 polymer ?
#
loop_
_entity_poly.entity_id
_entity_poly.type
_entity_poly.pdbx_seq_one_letter_code
_entity_poly.pdbx_strand_id
1 'polypeptide(L)'
;MGVLIILYALSTIVFAQHDNMYDFKIAKPFMDTLLSQNTLNFTLTAHTIDHSGLHDLKGDCEIHIAATPTSPAFGFPADLVAEPPNECKIAPPGTTGHPSFNKLSDLWPAKIEQVMFNGKDNEGTPIGRTCTFTGFPRIFTEHAQNGGEKPSNPNHVFEIHPMLKAVCDGKQLSFGPQTLTVFQGMRKITPRSANACIRDRKLEMRFDSSENAYFFRESGANSPHTGNCGNFAIVEIMAVDFLRKVNGGHSAIARVSADGQSNTTLKVYTYDGTEMDEWLTKNAPS
;
A
#
# COMPACT_ATOMS: atom_id res chain seq x y z
N MET A 1 28.23 10.02 25.12
CA MET A 1 27.95 8.60 25.38
C MET A 1 27.50 7.98 24.06
N GLY A 2 28.39 7.20 23.45
CA GLY A 2 28.20 6.64 22.10
C GLY A 2 27.59 5.25 22.14
N VAL A 3 26.83 4.92 21.11
CA VAL A 3 26.35 3.56 20.83
C VAL A 3 27.29 2.93 19.80
N LEU A 4 27.83 1.78 20.19
CA LEU A 4 28.68 0.90 19.39
C LEU A 4 27.77 -0.03 18.57
N ILE A 5 27.87 0.02 17.24
CA ILE A 5 27.35 -1.04 16.35
C ILE A 5 28.56 -1.73 15.73
N ILE A 6 28.73 -3.01 16.05
CA ILE A 6 29.82 -3.84 15.54
C ILE A 6 29.48 -4.25 14.09
N LEU A 7 30.18 -3.65 13.14
CA LEU A 7 30.30 -4.09 11.76
C LEU A 7 31.55 -4.96 11.64
N TYR A 8 31.40 -6.23 11.26
CA TYR A 8 32.51 -6.99 10.70
C TYR A 8 32.65 -6.59 9.23
N ALA A 9 33.73 -5.88 8.91
CA ALA A 9 34.23 -5.73 7.55
C ALA A 9 35.71 -6.10 7.57
N LEU A 10 36.14 -7.00 6.69
CA LEU A 10 37.44 -6.93 6.03
C LEU A 10 37.47 -7.94 4.88
N SER A 11 37.26 -7.45 3.67
CA SER A 11 38.23 -7.57 2.58
C SER A 11 37.71 -6.79 1.37
N THR A 12 38.54 -5.86 0.91
CA THR A 12 38.41 -5.10 -0.33
C THR A 12 38.04 -6.01 -1.50
N ILE A 13 36.84 -5.84 -2.04
CA ILE A 13 36.50 -6.30 -3.38
C ILE A 13 36.38 -5.06 -4.24
N VAL A 14 37.21 -5.04 -5.28
CA VAL A 14 37.18 -4.11 -6.40
C VAL A 14 35.72 -3.88 -6.82
N PHE A 15 35.29 -2.61 -6.82
CA PHE A 15 34.00 -2.20 -7.39
C PHE A 15 34.01 -2.55 -8.88
N ALA A 16 33.51 -3.73 -9.23
CA ALA A 16 32.87 -3.90 -10.52
C ALA A 16 31.59 -3.05 -10.47
N GLN A 17 31.49 -2.04 -11.33
CA GLN A 17 30.25 -1.33 -11.60
C GLN A 17 29.13 -2.34 -11.89
N HIS A 18 28.27 -2.58 -10.90
CA HIS A 18 26.96 -3.20 -11.13
C HIS A 18 25.98 -2.09 -11.49
N ASP A 19 26.10 -1.54 -12.70
CA ASP A 19 25.27 -0.43 -13.18
C ASP A 19 23.81 -0.84 -13.52
N ASN A 20 23.33 -2.05 -13.18
CA ASN A 20 21.94 -2.49 -13.47
C ASN A 20 21.42 -3.58 -12.50
N MET A 21 21.29 -3.31 -11.19
CA MET A 21 20.69 -4.33 -10.30
C MET A 21 19.88 -3.77 -9.13
N TYR A 22 18.89 -2.93 -9.41
CA TYR A 22 17.87 -2.53 -8.42
C TYR A 22 16.49 -2.64 -9.06
N ASP A 23 15.49 -3.02 -8.27
CA ASP A 23 14.13 -3.25 -8.75
C ASP A 23 13.30 -1.98 -8.73
N PHE A 24 13.54 -1.13 -7.73
CA PHE A 24 12.92 0.17 -7.59
C PHE A 24 13.80 1.10 -6.76
N LYS A 25 13.46 2.40 -6.75
CA LYS A 25 14.08 3.38 -5.87
C LYS A 25 13.03 4.31 -5.27
N ILE A 26 13.29 4.75 -4.05
CA ILE A 26 12.48 5.71 -3.33
C ILE A 26 13.29 6.99 -3.12
N ALA A 27 12.78 8.12 -3.59
CA ALA A 27 13.44 9.40 -3.37
C ALA A 27 13.43 9.75 -1.87
N LYS A 28 14.57 10.24 -1.35
CA LYS A 28 14.69 10.61 0.07
C LYS A 28 13.63 11.63 0.52
N PRO A 29 13.29 12.69 -0.26
CA PRO A 29 12.25 13.64 0.16
C PRO A 29 10.88 12.98 0.38
N PHE A 30 10.53 11.95 -0.40
CA PHE A 30 9.31 11.19 -0.17
C PHE A 30 9.39 10.32 1.09
N MET A 31 10.52 9.66 1.33
CA MET A 31 10.74 8.94 2.58
C MET A 31 10.67 9.86 3.80
N ASP A 32 11.24 11.06 3.72
CA ASP A 32 11.17 12.08 4.77
C ASP A 32 9.71 12.55 4.99
N THR A 33 8.88 12.56 3.93
CA THR A 33 7.45 12.89 4.02
C THR A 33 6.68 11.77 4.73
N LEU A 34 6.93 10.50 4.40
CA LEU A 34 6.34 9.34 5.08
C LEU A 34 6.71 9.35 6.58
N LEU A 35 7.98 9.61 6.88
CA LEU A 35 8.49 9.65 8.25
C LEU A 35 7.96 10.85 9.05
N SER A 36 7.87 12.03 8.44
CA SER A 36 7.42 13.24 9.14
C SER A 36 5.92 13.24 9.40
N GLN A 37 5.12 12.71 8.48
CA GLN A 37 3.67 12.55 8.67
C GLN A 37 3.34 11.55 9.77
N ASN A 38 4.11 10.45 9.87
CA ASN A 38 4.00 9.44 10.93
C ASN A 38 2.53 9.07 11.26
N THR A 39 1.75 8.80 10.21
CA THR A 39 0.30 8.58 10.29
C THR A 39 -0.14 7.44 9.40
N LEU A 40 -1.23 6.77 9.80
CA LEU A 40 -1.95 5.82 8.94
C LEU A 40 -2.86 6.51 7.94
N ASN A 41 -3.29 7.73 8.26
CA ASN A 41 -4.00 8.60 7.33
C ASN A 41 -3.01 9.40 6.49
N PHE A 42 -2.06 8.70 5.86
CA PHE A 42 -1.05 9.35 5.04
C PHE A 42 -1.72 10.10 3.91
N THR A 43 -1.29 11.34 3.70
CA THR A 43 -1.88 12.21 2.68
C THR A 43 -0.86 12.58 1.62
N LEU A 44 -1.24 12.46 0.34
CA LEU A 44 -0.43 12.88 -0.79
C LEU A 44 -1.29 13.51 -1.89
N THR A 45 -0.69 14.43 -2.64
CA THR A 45 -1.32 15.01 -3.82
C THR A 45 -0.75 14.38 -5.08
N ALA A 46 -1.64 13.88 -5.94
CA ALA A 46 -1.27 13.25 -7.21
C ALA A 46 -2.31 13.55 -8.29
N HIS A 47 -1.87 13.56 -9.54
CA HIS A 47 -2.72 13.69 -10.70
C HIS A 47 -3.16 12.30 -11.16
N THR A 48 -4.47 12.05 -11.20
CA THR A 48 -5.01 10.76 -11.65
C THR A 48 -4.72 10.55 -13.14
N ILE A 49 -4.46 9.31 -13.53
CA ILE A 49 -4.11 8.94 -14.91
C ILE A 49 -5.26 8.15 -15.53
N ASP A 50 -5.66 7.06 -14.87
CA ASP A 50 -6.67 6.13 -15.34
C ASP A 50 -7.27 5.35 -14.15
N HIS A 51 -8.34 4.59 -14.38
CA HIS A 51 -8.87 3.65 -13.40
C HIS A 51 -9.40 2.36 -14.04
N SER A 52 -9.38 1.26 -13.29
CA SER A 52 -9.95 0.00 -13.75
C SER A 52 -11.48 -0.03 -13.56
N GLY A 53 -12.13 -1.05 -14.13
CA GLY A 53 -13.46 -1.46 -13.68
C GLY A 53 -13.37 -2.26 -12.39
N LEU A 54 -14.49 -2.48 -11.70
CA LEU A 54 -14.51 -3.34 -10.52
C LEU A 54 -14.10 -4.76 -10.88
N HIS A 55 -12.99 -5.21 -10.29
CA HIS A 55 -12.56 -6.59 -10.39
C HIS A 55 -13.56 -7.50 -9.64
N ASP A 56 -13.77 -8.72 -10.13
CA ASP A 56 -14.67 -9.65 -9.48
C ASP A 56 -14.06 -10.26 -8.20
N LEU A 57 -14.89 -10.88 -7.37
CA LEU A 57 -14.44 -11.49 -6.11
C LEU A 57 -13.33 -12.56 -6.29
N LYS A 58 -13.19 -13.16 -7.48
CA LYS A 58 -12.12 -14.12 -7.78
C LYS A 58 -10.85 -13.44 -8.30
N GLY A 59 -10.99 -12.25 -8.90
CA GLY A 59 -9.95 -11.41 -9.49
C GLY A 59 -9.35 -10.37 -8.54
N ASP A 60 -9.53 -10.55 -7.23
CA ASP A 60 -9.24 -9.60 -6.16
C ASP A 60 -10.21 -8.41 -6.17
N CYS A 61 -10.85 -8.15 -5.03
CA CYS A 61 -12.06 -7.32 -4.98
C CYS A 61 -11.70 -5.83 -4.92
N GLU A 62 -11.26 -5.27 -6.03
CA GLU A 62 -10.58 -3.97 -6.05
C GLU A 62 -10.90 -3.15 -7.30
N ILE A 63 -10.65 -1.85 -7.21
CA ILE A 63 -10.47 -0.96 -8.36
C ILE A 63 -9.16 -0.22 -8.21
N HIS A 64 -8.34 -0.27 -9.26
CA HIS A 64 -7.09 0.49 -9.29
C HIS A 64 -7.37 1.90 -9.81
N ILE A 65 -6.88 2.90 -9.09
CA ILE A 65 -6.83 4.30 -9.54
C ILE A 65 -5.35 4.67 -9.68
N ALA A 66 -4.87 4.74 -10.91
CA ALA A 66 -3.49 5.14 -11.19
C ALA A 66 -3.33 6.65 -11.03
N ALA A 67 -2.25 7.09 -10.41
CA ALA A 67 -1.95 8.51 -10.27
C ALA A 67 -0.44 8.80 -10.24
N THR A 68 -0.03 9.96 -10.75
CA THR A 68 1.35 10.46 -10.65
C THR A 68 1.44 11.53 -9.56
N PRO A 69 2.28 11.37 -8.52
CA PRO A 69 2.51 12.37 -7.49
C PRO A 69 2.97 13.71 -8.07
N THR A 70 2.42 14.82 -7.57
CA THR A 70 2.82 16.15 -8.03
C THR A 70 4.06 16.68 -7.31
N SER A 71 4.24 16.32 -6.04
CA SER A 71 5.43 16.60 -5.21
C SER A 71 5.28 15.95 -3.81
N PRO A 72 6.35 15.39 -3.21
CA PRO A 72 7.68 15.17 -3.78
C PRO A 72 7.69 14.03 -4.80
N ALA A 73 8.75 13.93 -5.60
CA ALA A 73 8.95 12.78 -6.49
C ALA A 73 9.04 11.49 -5.67
N PHE A 74 8.40 10.41 -6.12
CA PHE A 74 8.41 9.11 -5.41
C PHE A 74 9.71 8.34 -5.63
N GLY A 75 10.30 8.45 -6.82
CA GLY A 75 11.44 7.66 -7.26
C GLY A 75 11.10 6.92 -8.54
N PHE A 76 11.43 5.63 -8.61
CA PHE A 76 11.12 4.77 -9.74
C PHE A 76 10.55 3.44 -9.25
N PRO A 77 9.41 2.97 -9.81
CA PRO A 77 8.53 3.72 -10.71
C PRO A 77 7.93 4.97 -10.07
N ALA A 78 7.50 5.92 -10.90
CA ALA A 78 7.06 7.23 -10.43
C ALA A 78 5.59 7.27 -10.02
N ASP A 79 4.79 6.34 -10.53
CA ASP A 79 3.35 6.30 -10.31
C ASP A 79 2.99 5.56 -9.02
N LEU A 80 1.75 5.78 -8.60
CA LEU A 80 1.11 5.11 -7.47
C LEU A 80 -0.24 4.53 -7.90
N VAL A 81 -0.73 3.56 -7.14
CA VAL A 81 -2.09 3.05 -7.26
C VAL A 81 -2.85 3.30 -5.95
N ALA A 82 -4.03 3.89 -6.04
CA ALA A 82 -4.94 4.05 -4.90
C ALA A 82 -6.13 3.11 -5.06
N GLU A 83 -6.46 2.40 -3.99
CA GLU A 83 -7.51 1.36 -4.01
C GLU A 83 -8.50 1.61 -2.87
N PRO A 84 -9.77 1.89 -3.17
CA PRO A 84 -10.82 1.94 -2.16
C PRO A 84 -10.94 0.63 -1.35
N PRO A 85 -11.57 0.66 -0.17
CA PRO A 85 -11.87 -0.56 0.56
C PRO A 85 -13.20 -1.22 0.12
N ASN A 86 -13.18 -2.54 -0.05
CA ASN A 86 -14.35 -3.44 -0.02
C ASN A 86 -15.41 -3.20 -1.10
N GLU A 87 -15.00 -2.89 -2.32
CA GLU A 87 -15.83 -2.39 -3.41
C GLU A 87 -16.90 -3.39 -3.90
N CYS A 88 -16.66 -4.70 -3.76
CA CYS A 88 -17.65 -5.73 -4.11
C CYS A 88 -18.67 -6.01 -3.01
N LYS A 89 -18.49 -5.40 -1.83
CA LYS A 89 -19.35 -5.62 -0.65
C LYS A 89 -20.05 -4.33 -0.21
N ILE A 90 -19.45 -3.19 -0.49
CA ILE A 90 -19.91 -1.88 -0.03
C ILE A 90 -20.13 -0.98 -1.25
N ALA A 91 -21.28 -0.32 -1.28
CA ALA A 91 -21.58 0.68 -2.30
C ALA A 91 -20.75 1.94 -2.11
N PRO A 92 -20.44 2.70 -3.17
CA PRO A 92 -19.76 3.98 -3.02
C PRO A 92 -20.54 4.92 -2.09
N PRO A 93 -19.86 5.70 -1.23
CA PRO A 93 -20.48 6.67 -0.33
C PRO A 93 -21.52 7.56 -1.02
N GLY A 94 -22.68 7.72 -0.38
CA GLY A 94 -23.83 8.45 -0.92
C GLY A 94 -24.80 7.60 -1.75
N THR A 95 -24.56 6.28 -1.87
CA THR A 95 -25.50 5.34 -2.48
C THR A 95 -26.43 4.74 -1.42
N THR A 96 -27.72 4.61 -1.72
CA THR A 96 -28.70 4.00 -0.82
C THR A 96 -28.94 2.52 -1.11
N GLY A 97 -29.05 1.71 -0.05
CA GLY A 97 -29.31 0.26 -0.12
C GLY A 97 -28.06 -0.61 -0.27
N HIS A 98 -28.25 -1.94 -0.22
CA HIS A 98 -27.19 -2.93 -0.44
C HIS A 98 -27.28 -3.46 -1.89
N PRO A 99 -26.53 -2.89 -2.84
CA PRO A 99 -26.54 -3.36 -4.22
C PRO A 99 -25.95 -4.78 -4.34
N SER A 100 -26.39 -5.49 -5.38
CA SER A 100 -25.74 -6.72 -5.85
C SER A 100 -24.39 -6.39 -6.50
N PHE A 101 -23.50 -7.39 -6.62
CA PHE A 101 -22.21 -7.20 -7.31
C PHE A 101 -22.34 -6.54 -8.70
N ASN A 102 -23.25 -7.03 -9.55
CA ASN A 102 -23.47 -6.46 -10.89
C ASN A 102 -23.86 -4.97 -10.87
N LYS A 103 -24.45 -4.48 -9.77
CA LYS A 103 -24.74 -3.05 -9.61
C LYS A 103 -23.52 -2.30 -9.09
N LEU A 104 -22.74 -2.92 -8.20
CA LEU A 104 -21.47 -2.36 -7.71
C LEU A 104 -20.46 -2.16 -8.84
N SER A 105 -20.40 -3.10 -9.79
CA SER A 105 -19.50 -3.00 -10.95
C SER A 105 -19.78 -1.80 -11.85
N ASP A 106 -21.00 -1.28 -11.83
CA ASP A 106 -21.38 -0.07 -12.57
C ASP A 106 -21.21 1.19 -11.69
N LEU A 107 -21.63 1.11 -10.42
CA LEU A 107 -21.67 2.26 -9.52
C LEU A 107 -20.28 2.77 -9.14
N TRP A 108 -19.32 1.88 -8.92
CA TRP A 108 -17.99 2.26 -8.48
C TRP A 108 -17.20 3.03 -9.56
N PRO A 109 -17.04 2.51 -10.80
CA PRO A 109 -16.39 3.26 -11.86
C PRO A 109 -17.08 4.59 -12.11
N ALA A 110 -18.42 4.63 -12.13
CA ALA A 110 -19.16 5.88 -12.30
C ALA A 110 -18.88 6.90 -11.19
N LYS A 111 -18.73 6.45 -9.94
CA LYS A 111 -18.38 7.32 -8.81
C LYS A 111 -16.96 7.86 -8.94
N ILE A 112 -16.01 7.00 -9.32
CA ILE A 112 -14.61 7.38 -9.54
C ILE A 112 -14.53 8.41 -10.66
N GLU A 113 -15.13 8.16 -11.81
CA GLU A 113 -15.24 9.10 -12.93
C GLU A 113 -15.82 10.46 -12.48
N GLN A 114 -16.91 10.43 -11.70
CA GLN A 114 -17.55 11.64 -11.20
C GLN A 114 -16.61 12.49 -10.33
N VAL A 115 -15.84 11.86 -9.44
CA VAL A 115 -15.02 12.56 -8.44
C VAL A 115 -13.64 12.93 -9.00
N MET A 116 -12.99 12.01 -9.70
CA MET A 116 -11.56 12.02 -9.98
C MET A 116 -11.21 12.42 -11.42
N PHE A 117 -12.19 12.44 -12.33
CA PHE A 117 -11.94 12.71 -13.74
C PHE A 117 -12.82 13.87 -14.26
N ASN A 118 -12.40 14.48 -15.36
CA ASN A 118 -13.05 15.63 -15.98
C ASN A 118 -13.51 15.31 -17.41
N GLY A 119 -14.14 14.15 -17.56
CA GLY A 119 -14.55 13.62 -18.86
C GLY A 119 -13.40 12.90 -19.56
N LYS A 120 -13.46 12.88 -20.89
CA LYS A 120 -12.51 12.19 -21.75
C LYS A 120 -11.99 13.14 -22.82
N ASP A 121 -10.76 12.90 -23.29
CA ASP A 121 -10.21 13.60 -24.47
C ASP A 121 -10.89 13.11 -25.77
N ASN A 122 -10.41 13.58 -26.92
CA ASN A 122 -11.00 13.24 -28.22
C ASN A 122 -10.77 11.77 -28.60
N GLU A 123 -9.83 11.12 -27.95
CA GLU A 123 -9.43 9.73 -28.12
C GLU A 123 -10.15 8.80 -27.12
N GLY A 124 -10.92 9.36 -26.18
CA GLY A 124 -11.66 8.60 -25.17
C GLY A 124 -10.85 8.27 -23.91
N THR A 125 -9.66 8.86 -23.75
CA THR A 125 -8.81 8.75 -22.56
C THR A 125 -9.37 9.61 -21.44
N PRO A 126 -9.50 9.09 -20.19
CA PRO A 126 -9.93 9.90 -19.06
C PRO A 126 -9.03 11.12 -18.84
N ILE A 127 -9.62 12.29 -18.64
CA ILE A 127 -8.90 13.51 -18.27
C ILE A 127 -8.83 13.55 -16.76
N GLY A 128 -7.64 13.29 -16.20
CA GLY A 128 -7.43 13.26 -14.75
C GLY A 128 -7.64 14.59 -14.03
N ARG A 129 -7.89 14.50 -12.72
CA ARG A 129 -7.83 15.64 -11.79
C ARG A 129 -6.64 15.49 -10.86
N THR A 130 -6.22 16.62 -10.31
CA THR A 130 -5.32 16.60 -9.17
C THR A 130 -6.12 16.30 -7.90
N CYS A 131 -5.79 15.18 -7.28
CA CYS A 131 -6.47 14.66 -6.10
C CYS A 131 -5.52 14.64 -4.92
N THR A 132 -6.04 14.97 -3.74
CA THR A 132 -5.40 14.65 -2.47
C THR A 132 -5.97 13.35 -1.96
N PHE A 133 -5.14 12.29 -1.98
CA PHE A 133 -5.46 10.97 -1.47
C PHE A 133 -5.06 10.87 -0.01
N THR A 134 -5.92 10.27 0.81
CA THR A 134 -5.64 9.94 2.21
C THR A 134 -5.93 8.47 2.44
N GLY A 135 -4.98 7.75 3.03
CA GLY A 135 -5.15 6.34 3.36
C GLY A 135 -3.85 5.69 3.76
N PHE A 136 -3.82 4.36 3.74
CA PHE A 136 -2.73 3.59 4.31
C PHE A 136 -1.60 3.48 3.28
N PRO A 137 -0.40 4.04 3.57
CA PRO A 137 0.71 3.94 2.65
C PRO A 137 1.25 2.52 2.66
N ARG A 138 1.38 1.93 1.48
CA ARG A 138 1.93 0.59 1.28
C ARG A 138 3.05 0.64 0.25
N ILE A 139 4.08 -0.15 0.49
CA ILE A 139 5.10 -0.47 -0.51
C ILE A 139 4.76 -1.86 -1.06
N PHE A 140 4.46 -1.94 -2.35
CA PHE A 140 4.10 -3.18 -3.03
C PHE A 140 4.95 -3.36 -4.27
N THR A 141 5.86 -4.31 -4.23
CA THR A 141 6.93 -4.45 -5.22
C THR A 141 6.58 -5.37 -6.39
N GLU A 142 5.42 -6.04 -6.32
CA GLU A 142 4.92 -6.92 -7.40
C GLU A 142 4.85 -6.19 -8.73
N HIS A 143 4.47 -4.91 -8.71
CA HIS A 143 4.32 -4.07 -9.89
C HIS A 143 5.52 -3.16 -10.15
N ALA A 144 6.67 -3.40 -9.51
CA ALA A 144 7.86 -2.55 -9.67
C ALA A 144 8.37 -2.50 -11.12
N GLN A 145 8.28 -3.63 -11.83
CA GLN A 145 8.75 -3.75 -13.21
C GLN A 145 7.68 -4.28 -14.18
N ASN A 146 6.62 -4.90 -13.65
CA ASN A 146 5.51 -5.49 -14.40
C ASN A 146 4.16 -5.13 -13.74
N GLY A 147 3.89 -3.84 -13.56
CA GLY A 147 2.51 -3.35 -13.48
C GLY A 147 1.70 -3.94 -14.65
N GLY A 148 0.42 -4.25 -14.41
CA GLY A 148 -0.44 -4.77 -15.47
C GLY A 148 -0.32 -3.89 -16.72
N GLU A 149 -0.33 -4.47 -17.93
CA GLU A 149 -0.15 -3.74 -19.21
C GLU A 149 -1.23 -2.66 -19.50
N LYS A 150 -2.06 -2.31 -18.51
CA LYS A 150 -3.17 -1.36 -18.60
C LYS A 150 -2.79 -0.05 -17.91
N PRO A 151 -3.21 1.10 -18.46
CA PRO A 151 -2.87 2.42 -17.87
C PRO A 151 -3.37 2.61 -16.43
N SER A 152 -4.42 1.89 -16.03
CA SER A 152 -4.96 1.88 -14.66
C SER A 152 -4.13 1.10 -13.63
N ASN A 153 -3.14 0.32 -14.06
CA ASN A 153 -2.22 -0.38 -13.17
C ASN A 153 -0.76 -0.26 -13.68
N PRO A 154 -0.20 0.96 -13.76
CA PRO A 154 1.14 1.18 -14.29
C PRO A 154 2.18 0.50 -13.40
N ASN A 155 3.42 0.46 -13.86
CA ASN A 155 4.52 0.11 -12.97
C ASN A 155 4.50 1.06 -11.77
N HIS A 156 4.41 0.51 -10.57
CA HIS A 156 4.36 1.25 -9.32
C HIS A 156 4.96 0.41 -8.20
N VAL A 157 5.44 1.09 -7.17
CA VAL A 157 5.82 0.44 -5.90
C VAL A 157 5.10 1.01 -4.70
N PHE A 158 4.35 2.08 -4.90
CA PHE A 158 3.63 2.75 -3.84
C PHE A 158 2.15 2.67 -4.07
N GLU A 159 1.45 2.32 -3.01
CA GLU A 159 0.00 2.28 -2.99
C GLU A 159 -0.55 3.10 -1.82
N ILE A 160 -1.77 3.59 -2.02
CA ILE A 160 -2.65 3.99 -0.93
C ILE A 160 -3.75 2.93 -0.85
N HIS A 161 -3.52 1.93 -0.02
CA HIS A 161 -4.38 0.76 0.10
C HIS A 161 -4.59 0.40 1.59
N PRO A 162 -5.81 0.56 2.13
CA PRO A 162 -6.97 1.16 1.48
C PRO A 162 -6.87 2.69 1.44
N MET A 163 -7.41 3.27 0.38
CA MET A 163 -7.69 4.70 0.22
C MET A 163 -8.97 5.06 0.97
N LEU A 164 -8.81 5.84 2.04
CA LEU A 164 -9.89 6.22 2.95
C LEU A 164 -10.57 7.54 2.57
N LYS A 165 -9.91 8.35 1.75
CA LYS A 165 -10.48 9.58 1.22
C LYS A 165 -9.74 10.03 -0.03
N ALA A 166 -10.46 10.65 -0.95
CA ALA A 166 -9.90 11.43 -2.05
C ALA A 166 -10.64 12.75 -2.16
N VAL A 167 -9.91 13.85 -2.33
CA VAL A 167 -10.45 15.19 -2.59
C VAL A 167 -9.87 15.72 -3.89
N CYS A 168 -10.73 15.96 -4.88
CA CYS A 168 -10.34 16.39 -6.23
C CYS A 168 -11.21 17.58 -6.64
N ASP A 169 -10.62 18.77 -6.79
CA ASP A 169 -11.33 20.00 -7.16
C ASP A 169 -12.63 20.26 -6.37
N GLY A 170 -12.59 20.07 -5.05
CA GLY A 170 -13.74 20.25 -4.16
C GLY A 170 -14.77 19.11 -4.16
N LYS A 171 -14.62 18.11 -5.04
CA LYS A 171 -15.36 16.84 -4.96
C LYS A 171 -14.65 15.90 -3.99
N GLN A 172 -15.42 15.07 -3.30
CA GLN A 172 -14.88 14.14 -2.31
C GLN A 172 -15.48 12.74 -2.46
N LEU A 173 -14.61 11.75 -2.26
CA LEU A 173 -14.93 10.37 -1.93
C LEU A 173 -14.37 10.11 -0.53
N SER A 174 -15.18 9.64 0.42
CA SER A 174 -14.76 9.48 1.81
C SER A 174 -15.35 8.24 2.44
N PHE A 175 -14.51 7.51 3.15
CA PHE A 175 -14.83 6.24 3.76
C PHE A 175 -14.86 6.39 5.28
N GLY A 176 -15.85 5.77 5.93
CA GLY A 176 -15.92 5.72 7.39
C GLY A 176 -15.28 4.44 7.94
N PRO A 177 -15.01 4.34 9.25
CA PRO A 177 -14.38 3.17 9.87
C PRO A 177 -15.08 1.85 9.56
N GLN A 178 -16.40 1.86 9.41
CA GLN A 178 -17.21 0.68 9.06
C GLN A 178 -16.87 0.06 7.69
N THR A 179 -16.23 0.84 6.81
CA THR A 179 -15.80 0.35 5.50
C THR A 179 -14.51 -0.46 5.57
N LEU A 180 -13.77 -0.40 6.67
CA LEU A 180 -12.59 -1.22 6.95
C LEU A 180 -12.99 -2.51 7.66
N THR A 181 -13.72 -3.35 6.94
CA THR A 181 -14.22 -4.63 7.44
C THR A 181 -13.61 -5.79 6.66
N VAL A 182 -13.26 -6.87 7.35
CA VAL A 182 -12.88 -8.14 6.71
C VAL A 182 -14.15 -8.97 6.49
N PHE A 183 -14.59 -9.10 5.24
CA PHE A 183 -15.77 -9.91 4.92
C PHE A 183 -15.43 -11.40 4.81
N GLN A 184 -16.32 -12.25 5.31
CA GLN A 184 -16.22 -13.69 5.08
C GLN A 184 -16.23 -14.01 3.58
N GLY A 185 -15.36 -14.92 3.16
CA GLY A 185 -15.23 -15.35 1.77
C GLY A 185 -14.30 -14.50 0.89
N MET A 186 -13.74 -13.39 1.41
CA MET A 186 -12.60 -12.73 0.73
C MET A 186 -11.37 -13.62 0.79
N ARG A 187 -10.53 -13.55 -0.25
CA ARG A 187 -9.26 -14.28 -0.29
C ARG A 187 -8.41 -13.89 0.93
N LYS A 188 -7.78 -14.90 1.53
CA LYS A 188 -6.83 -14.74 2.64
C LYS A 188 -5.51 -15.33 2.18
N ILE A 189 -4.40 -14.68 2.50
CA ILE A 189 -3.09 -15.34 2.36
C ILE A 189 -3.08 -16.60 3.24
N THR A 190 -2.63 -17.72 2.68
CA THR A 190 -2.51 -18.94 3.48
C THR A 190 -1.34 -18.80 4.46
N PRO A 191 -1.36 -19.46 5.64
CA PRO A 191 -0.21 -19.47 6.55
C PRO A 191 1.09 -19.90 5.87
N ARG A 192 1.01 -20.86 4.93
CA ARG A 192 2.17 -21.31 4.15
C ARG A 192 2.71 -20.20 3.23
N SER A 193 1.83 -19.51 2.52
CA SER A 193 2.21 -18.38 1.65
C SER A 193 2.81 -17.25 2.46
N ALA A 194 2.21 -16.90 3.61
CA ALA A 194 2.77 -15.93 4.53
C ALA A 194 4.18 -16.35 4.99
N ASN A 195 4.35 -17.57 5.49
CA ASN A 195 5.65 -18.06 5.95
C ASN A 195 6.72 -18.08 4.86
N ALA A 196 6.36 -18.44 3.61
CA ALA A 196 7.28 -18.37 2.48
C ALA A 196 7.67 -16.92 2.16
N CYS A 197 6.69 -16.01 2.11
CA CYS A 197 6.91 -14.59 1.92
C CYS A 197 7.87 -14.00 2.94
N ILE A 198 7.74 -14.42 4.19
CA ILE A 198 8.56 -13.89 5.27
C ILE A 198 9.97 -14.47 5.21
N ARG A 199 10.07 -15.81 5.13
CA ARG A 199 11.35 -16.51 5.25
C ARG A 199 12.26 -16.23 4.06
N ASP A 200 11.66 -16.18 2.87
CA ASP A 200 12.42 -16.28 1.64
C ASP A 200 12.64 -14.91 1.00
N ARG A 201 11.78 -13.91 1.26
CA ARG A 201 11.93 -12.56 0.70
C ARG A 201 13.02 -11.79 1.42
N LYS A 202 13.94 -11.23 0.64
CA LYS A 202 15.03 -10.36 1.10
C LYS A 202 14.92 -9.03 0.37
N LEU A 203 14.92 -7.95 1.13
CA LEU A 203 14.98 -6.60 0.60
C LEU A 203 16.32 -5.98 1.00
N GLU A 204 17.16 -5.73 0.02
CA GLU A 204 18.42 -5.02 0.17
C GLU A 204 18.23 -3.55 -0.17
N MET A 205 18.89 -2.68 0.58
CA MET A 205 18.79 -1.23 0.41
C MET A 205 20.18 -0.60 0.41
N ARG A 206 20.41 0.32 -0.53
CA ARG A 206 21.54 1.26 -0.46
C ARG A 206 21.03 2.69 -0.59
N PHE A 207 21.69 3.62 0.08
CA PHE A 207 21.46 5.04 -0.14
C PHE A 207 22.47 5.57 -1.17
N ASP A 208 21.98 6.32 -2.14
CA ASP A 208 22.81 7.05 -3.11
C ASP A 208 22.68 8.54 -2.87
N SER A 209 23.78 9.18 -2.45
CA SER A 209 23.80 10.61 -2.15
C SER A 209 23.76 11.48 -3.40
N SER A 210 24.15 10.95 -4.57
CA SER A 210 24.15 11.72 -5.82
C SER A 210 22.74 11.88 -6.38
N GLU A 211 21.91 10.83 -6.26
CA GLU A 211 20.49 10.87 -6.62
C GLU A 211 19.57 11.24 -5.45
N ASN A 212 20.13 11.35 -4.24
CA ASN A 212 19.38 11.57 -3.01
C ASN A 212 18.21 10.59 -2.86
N ALA A 213 18.49 9.30 -3.06
CA ALA A 213 17.49 8.24 -3.13
C ALA A 213 17.96 6.92 -2.48
N TYR A 214 17.00 6.14 -2.02
CA TYR A 214 17.20 4.78 -1.55
C TYR A 214 16.89 3.80 -2.68
N PHE A 215 17.86 2.98 -3.04
CA PHE A 215 17.74 1.94 -4.07
C PHE A 215 17.47 0.61 -3.41
N PHE A 216 16.50 -0.12 -3.95
CA PHE A 216 16.05 -1.38 -3.40
C PHE A 216 16.24 -2.52 -4.38
N ARG A 217 16.72 -3.65 -3.87
CA ARG A 217 16.79 -4.91 -4.61
C ARG A 217 16.09 -5.98 -3.80
N GLU A 218 15.11 -6.62 -4.41
CA GLU A 218 14.38 -7.75 -3.87
C GLU A 218 14.97 -9.06 -4.39
N SER A 219 15.12 -10.05 -3.49
CA SER A 219 15.58 -11.38 -3.85
C SER A 219 14.92 -12.48 -3.00
N GLY A 220 14.99 -13.73 -3.47
CA GLY A 220 14.44 -14.91 -2.79
C GLY A 220 13.00 -15.29 -3.21
N ALA A 221 12.51 -16.43 -2.70
CA ALA A 221 11.32 -17.20 -3.13
C ALA A 221 11.05 -17.27 -4.66
N ASN A 222 12.15 -17.28 -5.43
CA ASN A 222 12.29 -17.66 -6.84
C ASN A 222 11.75 -16.69 -7.90
N SER A 223 12.38 -15.51 -7.97
CA SER A 223 12.58 -14.63 -9.16
C SER A 223 12.46 -15.36 -10.52
N PRO A 224 11.70 -14.84 -11.52
CA PRO A 224 12.07 -13.56 -12.16
C PRO A 224 11.22 -12.31 -11.89
N HIS A 225 10.01 -12.34 -11.30
CA HIS A 225 9.19 -11.11 -11.08
C HIS A 225 8.16 -11.27 -9.93
N THR A 226 8.51 -11.97 -8.85
CA THR A 226 7.51 -12.68 -8.01
C THR A 226 6.77 -11.82 -6.98
N GLY A 227 5.67 -11.24 -7.47
CA GLY A 227 4.48 -10.82 -6.72
C GLY A 227 3.66 -11.94 -6.04
N ASN A 228 4.30 -12.84 -5.30
CA ASN A 228 3.55 -13.92 -4.63
C ASN A 228 3.19 -13.58 -3.17
N CYS A 229 3.50 -12.36 -2.74
CA CYS A 229 3.18 -11.85 -1.41
C CYS A 229 2.09 -10.78 -1.51
N GLY A 230 1.03 -11.12 -2.25
CA GLY A 230 -0.19 -10.34 -2.34
C GLY A 230 -1.05 -10.50 -1.09
N ASN A 231 -1.29 -9.37 -0.43
CA ASN A 231 -2.44 -9.05 0.40
C ASN A 231 -2.64 -9.81 1.73
N PHE A 232 -2.76 -9.00 2.80
CA PHE A 232 -3.21 -9.23 4.18
C PHE A 232 -3.05 -10.62 4.80
N ALA A 233 -2.14 -10.73 5.77
CA ALA A 233 -2.15 -11.81 6.75
C ALA A 233 -3.10 -11.49 7.90
N ILE A 234 -4.03 -12.40 8.19
CA ILE A 234 -4.74 -12.40 9.48
C ILE A 234 -3.80 -13.03 10.49
N VAL A 235 -3.39 -12.24 11.47
CA VAL A 235 -2.51 -12.69 12.56
C VAL A 235 -3.26 -12.56 13.87
N GLU A 236 -3.28 -13.62 14.65
CA GLU A 236 -3.72 -13.57 16.05
C GLU A 236 -2.55 -13.04 16.89
N ILE A 237 -2.75 -11.88 17.52
CA ILE A 237 -1.70 -11.19 18.27
C ILE A 237 -1.93 -11.46 19.75
N MET A 238 -0.98 -12.17 20.38
CA MET A 238 -1.05 -12.52 21.80
C MET A 238 -0.26 -11.56 22.72
N ALA A 239 0.57 -10.66 22.18
CA ALA A 239 1.37 -9.73 22.96
C ALA A 239 1.30 -8.30 22.38
N VAL A 240 0.97 -7.32 23.24
CA VAL A 240 0.70 -5.91 22.88
C VAL A 240 1.82 -4.94 23.26
N ASP A 241 2.89 -5.42 23.91
CA ASP A 241 3.94 -4.59 24.53
C ASP A 241 4.79 -3.78 23.53
N PHE A 242 4.58 -3.95 22.23
CA PHE A 242 5.33 -3.28 21.15
C PHE A 242 4.47 -2.38 20.26
N LEU A 243 3.19 -2.18 20.62
CA LEU A 243 2.28 -1.29 19.92
C LEU A 243 2.53 0.16 20.32
N ARG A 244 2.69 1.02 19.32
CA ARG A 244 2.89 2.45 19.48
C ARG A 244 1.70 3.18 18.88
N LYS A 245 1.14 4.12 19.65
CA LYS A 245 0.16 5.05 19.11
C LYS A 245 0.83 5.93 18.04
N VAL A 246 0.17 6.05 16.90
CA VAL A 246 0.53 6.96 15.81
C VAL A 246 -0.67 7.85 15.51
N ASN A 247 -0.51 8.84 14.64
CA ASN A 247 -1.68 9.59 14.20
C ASN A 247 -2.56 8.67 13.31
N GLY A 248 -3.86 8.60 13.59
CA GLY A 248 -4.79 7.75 12.85
C GLY A 248 -4.89 6.30 13.31
N GLY A 249 -4.25 5.92 14.43
CA GLY A 249 -4.38 4.57 15.03
C GLY A 249 -3.17 4.10 15.82
N HIS A 250 -2.91 2.79 15.80
CA HIS A 250 -1.71 2.18 16.37
C HIS A 250 -0.88 1.49 15.30
N SER A 251 0.43 1.38 15.53
CA SER A 251 1.33 0.56 14.71
C SER A 251 2.27 -0.27 15.59
N ALA A 252 2.58 -1.50 15.20
CA ALA A 252 3.60 -2.32 15.83
C ALA A 252 4.51 -2.96 14.80
N ILE A 253 5.75 -3.20 15.21
CA ILE A 253 6.57 -4.26 14.63
C ILE A 253 6.42 -5.46 15.58
N ALA A 254 5.57 -6.41 15.20
CA ALA A 254 5.20 -7.56 16.03
C ALA A 254 5.93 -8.82 15.56
N ARG A 255 6.32 -9.67 16.50
CA ARG A 255 6.65 -11.07 16.17
C ARG A 255 5.36 -11.88 16.18
N VAL A 256 4.91 -12.32 15.01
CA VAL A 256 3.70 -13.11 14.81
C VAL A 256 4.07 -14.57 14.55
N SER A 257 3.17 -15.47 14.94
CA SER A 257 3.25 -16.88 14.60
C SER A 257 1.94 -17.32 13.97
N ALA A 258 1.99 -17.83 12.74
CA ALA A 258 0.79 -18.35 12.06
C ALA A 258 0.50 -19.82 12.42
N ASP A 259 1.48 -20.54 12.98
CA ASP A 259 1.40 -21.97 13.34
C ASP A 259 1.68 -22.25 14.83
N GLY A 260 1.84 -21.19 15.64
CA GLY A 260 2.19 -21.28 17.06
C GLY A 260 3.63 -21.73 17.34
N GLN A 261 4.46 -21.97 16.32
CA GLN A 261 5.82 -22.50 16.48
C GLN A 261 6.89 -21.61 15.82
N SER A 262 6.61 -21.08 14.63
CA SER A 262 7.50 -20.18 13.89
C SER A 262 7.23 -18.73 14.28
N ASN A 263 8.28 -17.92 14.42
CA ASN A 263 8.15 -16.48 14.71
C ASN A 263 8.61 -15.66 13.52
N THR A 264 7.77 -14.70 13.14
CA THR A 264 8.01 -13.76 12.06
C THR A 264 7.85 -12.34 12.56
N THR A 265 8.74 -11.42 12.16
CA THR A 265 8.48 -9.99 12.30
C THR A 265 7.53 -9.46 11.20
N LEU A 266 6.36 -8.92 11.58
CA LEU A 266 5.44 -8.17 10.71
C LEU A 266 5.22 -6.75 11.23
N LYS A 267 4.82 -5.84 10.33
CA LYS A 267 4.29 -4.54 10.71
C LYS A 267 2.76 -4.58 10.71
N VAL A 268 2.15 -4.23 11.83
CA VAL A 268 0.69 -4.27 12.06
C VAL A 268 0.19 -2.85 12.27
N TYR A 269 -1.02 -2.58 11.80
CA TYR A 269 -1.70 -1.29 11.93
C TYR A 269 -3.15 -1.47 12.40
N THR A 270 -3.68 -0.53 13.19
CA THR A 270 -5.11 -0.41 13.50
C THR A 270 -5.62 0.96 13.09
N TYR A 271 -6.90 1.10 12.73
CA TYR A 271 -7.46 2.40 12.36
C TYR A 271 -8.20 3.04 13.53
N ASP A 272 -7.94 4.32 13.81
CA ASP A 272 -8.62 5.10 14.87
C ASP A 272 -10.15 4.94 14.78
N GLY A 273 -10.76 4.61 15.92
CA GLY A 273 -12.22 4.43 16.02
C GLY A 273 -12.74 3.09 15.50
N THR A 274 -11.86 2.15 15.14
CA THR A 274 -12.25 0.74 15.00
C THR A 274 -12.22 0.04 16.35
N GLU A 275 -13.01 -1.03 16.52
CA GLU A 275 -13.10 -1.79 17.78
C GLU A 275 -11.72 -2.27 18.28
N MET A 276 -10.86 -2.73 17.37
CA MET A 276 -9.50 -3.16 17.69
C MET A 276 -8.65 -1.99 18.23
N ASP A 277 -8.78 -0.81 17.63
CA ASP A 277 -8.04 0.38 18.06
C ASP A 277 -8.49 0.89 19.44
N GLU A 278 -9.80 0.85 19.70
CA GLU A 278 -10.36 1.16 21.02
C GLU A 278 -9.93 0.15 22.09
N TRP A 279 -9.88 -1.13 21.73
CA TRP A 279 -9.37 -2.17 22.63
C TRP A 279 -7.89 -1.92 22.96
N LEU A 280 -7.06 -1.59 21.97
CA LEU A 280 -5.64 -1.26 22.21
C LEU A 280 -5.45 -0.02 23.05
N THR A 281 -6.23 1.03 22.83
CA THR A 281 -6.19 2.25 23.64
C THR A 281 -6.42 1.97 25.12
N LYS A 282 -7.24 0.96 25.46
CA LYS A 282 -7.56 0.58 26.84
C LYS A 282 -6.53 -0.36 27.48
N ASN A 283 -5.80 -1.13 26.67
CA ASN A 283 -5.04 -2.29 27.16
C ASN A 283 -3.54 -2.28 26.82
N ALA A 284 -3.08 -1.45 25.88
CA ALA A 284 -1.66 -1.34 25.55
C ALA A 284 -0.94 -0.46 26.60
N PRO A 285 0.27 -0.84 27.06
CA PRO A 285 1.06 -0.01 27.94
C PRO A 285 1.44 1.30 27.23
N SER A 286 1.26 2.43 27.93
CA SER A 286 1.57 3.79 27.45
C SER A 286 3.05 4.01 27.19
#